data_AF-A0A8T3X8I2-F1
#
_entry.id   AF-A0A8T3X8I2-F1
#
_cell.length_a   1.000
_cell.length_b   1.000
_cell.length_c   1.000
_cell.angle_alpha   90.00
_cell.angle_beta   90.00
_cell.angle_gamma   90.00
#
_symmetry.space_group_name_H-M   'P 1'
#
loop_
_entity.id
_entity.type
_entity.pdbx_description
1 polymer ?
#
loop_
_entity_poly.entity_id
_entity_poly.type
_entity_poly.pdbx_seq_one_letter_code
_entity_poly.pdbx_strand_id
1 'polypeptide(L)'
;MKVEKFFRLKELEKIKLDRLLRLQDLKKIELYLEDFISFEQKEHRKIIFYLRIYTYLVRASENFRSGKMQYCAYNLRLARKFASDYERKEKPYAERIKRIIDTLKSSIKRTENVNVKDGEYHKLMVFFRTAQGICVLRILKG
;
A
#
# COMPACT_ATOMS: atom_id res chain seq x y z
N MET A 1 21.63 15.87 25.97
CA MET A 1 21.79 16.43 24.61
C MET A 1 21.78 15.42 23.44
N LYS A 2 22.05 14.11 23.61
CA LYS A 2 21.97 13.13 22.49
C LYS A 2 20.53 12.65 22.16
N VAL A 3 19.63 12.70 23.13
CA VAL A 3 18.24 12.19 23.00
C VAL A 3 17.37 13.09 22.11
N GLU A 4 17.43 14.42 22.28
CA GLU A 4 16.64 15.36 21.45
C GLU A 4 17.04 15.36 19.97
N LYS A 5 18.32 15.14 19.65
CA LYS A 5 18.77 14.99 18.26
C LYS A 5 18.19 13.73 17.60
N PHE A 6 18.06 12.65 18.36
CA PHE A 6 17.49 11.39 17.86
C PHE A 6 15.98 11.48 17.62
N PHE A 7 15.24 12.17 18.51
CA PHE A 7 13.81 12.41 18.32
C PHE A 7 13.52 13.31 17.11
N ARG A 8 14.31 14.39 16.91
CA ARG A 8 14.17 15.27 15.73
C ARG A 8 14.48 14.56 14.42
N LEU A 9 15.41 13.61 14.41
CA LEU A 9 15.69 12.77 13.23
C LEU A 9 14.50 11.86 12.89
N LYS A 10 13.88 11.21 13.89
CA LYS A 10 12.67 10.39 13.68
C LYS A 10 11.48 11.21 13.16
N GLU A 11 11.28 12.43 13.65
CA GLU A 11 10.22 13.32 13.13
C GLU A 11 10.48 13.81 11.71
N LEU A 12 11.72 14.19 11.39
CA LEU A 12 12.10 14.61 10.04
C LEU A 12 11.99 13.46 9.03
N GLU A 13 12.36 12.24 9.41
CA GLU A 13 12.15 11.04 8.60
C GLU A 13 10.68 10.74 8.38
N LYS A 14 9.84 10.93 9.40
CA LYS A 14 8.39 10.76 9.31
C LYS A 14 7.74 11.79 8.39
N ILE A 15 8.16 13.05 8.45
CA ILE A 15 7.70 14.12 7.54
C ILE A 15 8.13 13.81 6.09
N LYS A 16 9.38 13.37 5.89
CA LYS A 16 9.87 12.96 4.56
C LYS A 16 9.06 11.77 4.02
N LEU A 17 8.82 10.75 4.85
CA LEU A 17 8.07 9.56 4.45
C LEU A 17 6.61 9.88 4.15
N ASP A 18 5.96 10.69 4.97
CA ASP A 18 4.60 11.19 4.71
C ASP A 18 4.52 11.94 3.38
N ARG A 19 5.48 12.83 3.09
CA ARG A 19 5.55 13.53 1.81
C ARG A 19 5.71 12.57 0.64
N LEU A 20 6.57 11.56 0.75
CA LEU A 20 6.76 10.53 -0.29
C LEU A 20 5.48 9.72 -0.53
N LEU A 21 4.79 9.34 0.54
CA LEU A 21 3.53 8.59 0.48
C LEU A 21 2.38 9.43 -0.10
N ARG A 22 2.35 10.74 0.13
CA ARG A 22 1.37 11.64 -0.52
C ARG A 22 1.65 11.82 -2.01
N LEU A 23 2.92 11.89 -2.39
CA LEU A 23 3.35 12.06 -3.78
C LEU A 23 3.28 10.76 -4.59
N GLN A 24 3.07 9.60 -3.94
CA GLN A 24 3.08 8.28 -4.58
C GLN A 24 4.35 8.02 -5.41
N ASP A 25 5.49 8.57 -4.98
CA ASP A 25 6.78 8.43 -5.67
C ASP A 25 7.33 7.00 -5.43
N LEU A 26 6.82 6.04 -6.21
CA LEU A 26 7.10 4.61 -6.02
C LEU A 26 8.59 4.29 -6.07
N LYS A 27 9.35 4.95 -6.95
CA LYS A 27 10.79 4.76 -7.07
C LYS A 27 11.50 5.12 -5.77
N LYS A 28 11.14 6.25 -5.16
CA LYS A 28 11.71 6.64 -3.86
C LYS A 28 11.23 5.76 -2.72
N ILE A 29 9.97 5.31 -2.74
CA ILE A 29 9.45 4.37 -1.73
C ILE A 29 10.20 3.03 -1.81
N GLU A 30 10.55 2.57 -3.01
CA GLU A 30 11.34 1.36 -3.24
C GLU A 30 12.78 1.50 -2.76
N LEU A 31 13.44 2.63 -3.08
CA LEU A 31 14.77 2.94 -2.52
C LEU A 31 14.74 2.99 -0.99
N TYR A 32 13.73 3.63 -0.41
CA TYR A 32 13.51 3.60 1.04
C TYR A 32 13.36 2.17 1.58
N LEU A 33 12.63 1.30 0.88
CA LEU A 33 12.49 -0.11 1.27
C LEU A 33 13.82 -0.86 1.20
N GLU A 34 14.63 -0.64 0.17
CA GLU A 34 15.96 -1.25 0.00
C GLU A 34 16.91 -0.82 1.13
N ASP A 35 16.94 0.47 1.45
CA ASP A 35 17.72 1.01 2.56
C ASP A 35 17.33 0.30 3.87
N PHE A 36 16.02 0.17 4.15
CA PHE A 36 15.55 -0.47 5.39
C PHE A 36 15.70 -2.01 5.42
N ILE A 37 15.72 -2.70 4.28
CA ILE A 37 15.99 -4.14 4.24
C ILE A 37 17.45 -4.43 4.62
N SER A 38 18.37 -3.50 4.33
CA SER A 38 19.78 -3.62 4.72
C SER A 38 20.01 -3.45 6.23
N PHE A 39 19.09 -2.78 6.93
CA PHE A 39 19.09 -2.62 8.38
C PHE A 39 18.01 -3.52 9.02
N GLU A 40 18.32 -4.77 9.34
CA GLU A 40 17.44 -5.73 10.05
C GLU A 40 17.09 -5.32 11.50
N GLN A 41 16.67 -4.08 11.72
CA GLN A 41 16.19 -3.64 13.01
C GLN A 41 14.73 -4.05 13.19
N LYS A 42 14.45 -4.88 14.20
CA LYS A 42 13.09 -5.28 14.62
C LYS A 42 12.13 -4.09 14.72
N GLU A 43 12.64 -2.91 15.10
CA GLU A 43 11.86 -1.68 15.24
C GLU A 43 11.20 -1.20 13.93
N HIS A 44 11.82 -1.47 12.78
CA HIS A 44 11.33 -1.00 11.47
C HIS A 44 10.50 -2.04 10.71
N ARG A 45 10.42 -3.29 11.21
CA ARG A 45 9.71 -4.39 10.54
C ARG A 45 8.25 -4.06 10.22
N LYS A 46 7.58 -3.33 11.11
CA LYS A 46 6.20 -2.86 10.92
C LYS A 46 6.09 -1.84 9.78
N ILE A 47 7.00 -0.86 9.74
CA ILE A 47 7.01 0.19 8.72
C ILE A 47 7.28 -0.43 7.34
N ILE A 48 8.32 -1.25 7.23
CA ILE A 48 8.68 -1.99 5.99
C ILE A 48 7.49 -2.80 5.50
N PHE A 49 6.82 -3.49 6.41
CA PHE A 49 5.65 -4.30 6.09
C PHE A 49 4.52 -3.47 5.46
N TYR A 50 4.11 -2.37 6.09
CA TYR A 50 3.04 -1.54 5.56
C TYR A 50 3.46 -0.78 4.30
N LEU A 51 4.73 -0.42 4.16
CA LEU A 51 5.27 0.16 2.93
C LEU A 51 5.17 -0.82 1.76
N ARG A 52 5.50 -2.10 1.95
CA ARG A 52 5.32 -3.13 0.91
C ARG A 52 3.86 -3.26 0.47
N ILE A 53 2.93 -3.32 1.42
CA ILE A 53 1.49 -3.37 1.10
C ILE A 53 1.06 -2.09 0.36
N TYR A 54 1.51 -0.93 0.82
CA TYR A 54 1.21 0.36 0.20
C TYR A 54 1.66 0.39 -1.26
N THR A 55 2.90 -0.02 -1.55
CA THR A 55 3.45 -0.11 -2.90
C THR A 55 2.58 -0.99 -3.80
N TYR A 56 2.19 -2.17 -3.34
CA TYR A 56 1.28 -3.04 -4.11
C TYR A 56 -0.10 -2.39 -4.35
N LEU A 57 -0.65 -1.66 -3.36
CA LEU A 57 -1.92 -0.96 -3.53
C LEU A 57 -1.84 0.21 -4.51
N VAL A 58 -0.73 0.94 -4.53
CA VAL A 58 -0.50 2.03 -5.52
C VAL A 58 -0.38 1.44 -6.91
N ARG A 59 0.50 0.43 -7.11
CA ARG A 59 0.65 -0.29 -8.38
C ARG A 59 -0.67 -0.89 -8.86
N ALA A 60 -1.48 -1.43 -7.96
CA ALA A 60 -2.81 -1.94 -8.30
C ALA A 60 -3.73 -0.83 -8.80
N SER A 61 -3.71 0.34 -8.15
CA SER A 61 -4.52 1.50 -8.56
C SER A 61 -4.09 2.08 -9.91
N GLU A 62 -2.79 2.07 -10.22
CA GLU A 62 -2.26 2.51 -11.51
C GLU A 62 -2.66 1.55 -12.62
N ASN A 63 -2.48 0.25 -12.39
CA ASN A 63 -2.92 -0.77 -13.34
C ASN A 63 -4.43 -0.74 -13.58
N PHE A 64 -5.23 -0.47 -12.54
CA PHE A 64 -6.68 -0.26 -12.68
C PHE A 64 -6.98 0.96 -13.58
N ARG A 65 -6.33 2.10 -13.33
CA ARG A 65 -6.46 3.32 -14.14
C ARG A 65 -6.08 3.10 -15.60
N SER A 66 -5.08 2.26 -15.85
CA SER A 66 -4.62 1.91 -17.19
C SER A 66 -5.38 0.75 -17.84
N GLY A 67 -6.48 0.26 -17.25
CA GLY A 67 -7.27 -0.85 -17.81
C GLY A 67 -6.62 -2.24 -17.67
N LYS A 68 -5.44 -2.33 -17.07
CA LYS A 68 -4.63 -3.55 -16.88
C LYS A 68 -5.15 -4.41 -15.72
N MET A 69 -6.36 -4.95 -15.87
CA MET A 69 -7.10 -5.62 -14.78
C MET A 69 -6.38 -6.85 -14.20
N GLN A 70 -5.68 -7.63 -15.02
CA GLN A 70 -4.90 -8.78 -14.53
C GLN A 70 -3.76 -8.36 -13.60
N TYR A 71 -3.02 -7.32 -13.97
CA TYR A 71 -1.92 -6.77 -13.15
C TYR A 71 -2.45 -6.08 -11.89
N CYS A 72 -3.60 -5.42 -11.99
CA CYS A 72 -4.31 -4.88 -10.83
C CYS A 72 -4.64 -5.98 -9.82
N ALA A 73 -5.26 -7.06 -10.28
CA ALA A 73 -5.64 -8.21 -9.45
C ALA A 73 -4.41 -8.90 -8.83
N TYR A 74 -3.33 -9.06 -9.61
CA TYR A 74 -2.08 -9.62 -9.13
C TYR A 74 -1.52 -8.82 -7.95
N ASN A 75 -1.39 -7.49 -8.10
CA ASN A 75 -0.88 -6.63 -7.03
C ASN A 75 -1.80 -6.63 -5.79
N LEU A 76 -3.13 -6.66 -5.97
CA LEU A 76 -4.06 -6.79 -4.84
C LEU A 76 -3.92 -8.12 -4.09
N ARG A 77 -3.68 -9.23 -4.80
CA ARG A 77 -3.43 -10.53 -4.17
C ARG A 77 -2.15 -10.52 -3.35
N LEU A 78 -1.08 -9.89 -3.86
CA LEU A 78 0.15 -9.69 -3.09
C LEU A 78 -0.10 -8.86 -1.84
N ALA A 79 -0.75 -7.70 -1.98
CA ALA A 79 -1.11 -6.84 -0.84
C ALA A 79 -1.90 -7.60 0.23
N ARG A 80 -2.90 -8.39 -0.17
CA ARG A 80 -3.69 -9.23 0.73
C ARG A 80 -2.86 -10.33 1.39
N LYS A 81 -2.00 -11.02 0.64
CA LYS A 81 -1.14 -12.09 1.16
C LYS A 81 -0.24 -11.54 2.27
N PHE A 82 0.48 -10.45 1.98
CA PHE A 82 1.28 -9.77 3.00
C PHE A 82 0.43 -9.39 4.22
N ALA A 83 -0.73 -8.73 4.03
CA ALA A 83 -1.63 -8.37 5.13
C ALA A 83 -2.04 -9.57 6.00
N SER A 84 -2.27 -10.74 5.40
CA SER A 84 -2.69 -11.96 6.09
C SER A 84 -1.56 -12.63 6.88
N ASP A 85 -0.32 -12.55 6.38
CA ASP A 85 0.82 -13.33 6.88
C ASP A 85 1.57 -12.64 8.04
N TYR A 86 1.27 -11.37 8.34
CA TYR A 86 2.03 -10.60 9.33
C TYR A 86 1.63 -10.87 10.78
N GLU A 87 0.41 -10.50 11.16
CA GLU A 87 -0.10 -10.70 12.52
C GLU A 87 -1.61 -10.95 12.48
N ARG A 88 -2.14 -11.72 13.45
CA ARG A 88 -3.59 -12.01 13.54
C ARG A 88 -4.46 -10.75 13.53
N LYS A 89 -3.98 -9.66 14.13
CA LYS A 89 -4.70 -8.37 14.19
C LYS A 89 -4.87 -7.67 12.85
N GLU A 90 -4.11 -8.07 11.82
CA GLU A 90 -4.21 -7.52 10.46
C GLU A 90 -5.17 -8.30 9.55
N LYS A 91 -5.72 -9.43 10.01
CA LYS A 91 -6.76 -10.18 9.27
C LYS A 91 -7.95 -9.31 8.82
N PRO A 92 -8.50 -8.39 9.65
CA PRO A 92 -9.56 -7.49 9.19
C PRO A 92 -9.13 -6.57 8.06
N TYR A 93 -7.84 -6.18 8.02
CA TYR A 93 -7.29 -5.38 6.93
C TYR A 93 -7.13 -6.20 5.65
N ALA A 94 -6.64 -7.44 5.75
CA ALA A 94 -6.60 -8.38 4.63
C ALA A 94 -8.00 -8.63 4.02
N GLU A 95 -9.03 -8.75 4.85
CA GLU A 95 -10.42 -8.89 4.36
C GLU A 95 -10.94 -7.62 3.68
N ARG A 96 -10.50 -6.41 4.07
CA ARG A 96 -10.81 -5.19 3.30
C ARG A 96 -10.20 -5.23 1.90
N ILE A 97 -8.94 -5.64 1.77
CA ILE A 97 -8.29 -5.78 0.46
C ILE A 97 -9.02 -6.84 -0.38
N LYS A 98 -9.44 -7.94 0.24
CA LYS A 98 -10.24 -8.99 -0.42
C LYS A 98 -11.55 -8.44 -1.01
N ARG A 99 -12.27 -7.55 -0.31
CA ARG A 99 -13.48 -6.92 -0.85
C ARG A 99 -13.22 -6.14 -2.14
N ILE A 100 -12.05 -5.50 -2.26
CA ILE A 100 -11.63 -4.84 -3.51
C ILE A 100 -11.48 -5.87 -4.63
N ILE A 101 -10.79 -6.98 -4.36
CA ILE A 101 -10.61 -8.09 -5.31
C ILE A 101 -11.97 -8.66 -5.74
N ASP A 102 -12.87 -8.91 -4.79
CA ASP A 102 -14.19 -9.48 -5.07
C ASP A 102 -15.05 -8.52 -5.91
N THR A 103 -14.96 -7.21 -5.65
CA THR A 103 -15.63 -6.19 -6.47
C THR A 103 -15.07 -6.15 -7.90
N LEU A 104 -13.78 -6.45 -8.08
CA LEU A 104 -13.11 -6.50 -9.38
C LEU A 104 -13.31 -7.82 -10.14
N LYS A 105 -13.84 -8.89 -9.51
CA LYS A 105 -13.92 -10.24 -10.12
C LYS A 105 -14.65 -10.28 -11.46
N SER A 106 -15.73 -9.50 -11.61
CA SER A 106 -16.48 -9.41 -12.86
C SER A 106 -15.65 -8.75 -13.98
N SER A 107 -14.83 -7.75 -13.64
CA SER A 107 -13.92 -7.06 -14.57
C SER A 107 -12.66 -7.87 -14.91
N ILE A 108 -12.15 -8.69 -13.98
CA ILE A 108 -10.91 -9.48 -14.15
C ILE A 108 -11.07 -10.61 -15.17
N LYS A 109 -12.29 -11.15 -15.34
CA LYS A 109 -12.56 -12.23 -16.32
C LYS A 109 -12.47 -11.79 -17.78
N ARG A 110 -12.41 -10.48 -18.05
CA ARG A 110 -12.28 -9.92 -19.39
C ARG A 110 -10.79 -9.62 -19.62
N THR A 111 -10.21 -10.24 -20.65
CA THR A 111 -8.78 -10.23 -20.97
C THR A 111 -8.27 -8.92 -21.57
N GLU A 112 -9.12 -7.90 -21.71
CA GLU A 112 -8.80 -6.66 -22.40
C GLU A 112 -9.24 -5.44 -21.58
N ASN A 113 -8.67 -4.27 -21.91
CA ASN A 113 -8.93 -2.96 -21.29
C ASN A 113 -10.42 -2.74 -21.02
N VAL A 114 -10.86 -3.06 -19.79
CA VAL A 114 -12.27 -2.95 -19.42
C VAL A 114 -12.58 -1.49 -19.13
N ASN A 115 -13.44 -0.89 -19.93
CA ASN A 115 -14.14 0.34 -19.55
C ASN A 115 -15.11 -0.01 -18.42
N VAL A 116 -14.67 0.26 -17.19
CA VAL A 116 -15.50 0.17 -15.99
C VAL A 116 -16.49 1.33 -16.01
N LYS A 117 -17.76 1.08 -15.70
CA LYS A 117 -18.77 2.16 -15.63
C LYS A 117 -18.30 3.22 -14.62
N ASP A 118 -18.50 4.51 -14.92
CA ASP A 118 -17.97 5.62 -14.13
C ASP A 118 -18.28 5.53 -12.62
N GLY A 119 -19.49 5.10 -12.26
CA GLY A 119 -19.89 4.90 -10.86
C GLY A 119 -19.13 3.76 -10.14
N GLU A 120 -18.86 2.66 -10.84
CA GLU A 120 -18.07 1.54 -10.32
C GLU A 120 -16.59 1.90 -10.21
N TYR A 121 -16.09 2.64 -11.20
CA TYR A 121 -14.74 3.17 -11.22
C TYR A 121 -14.48 4.08 -10.01
N HIS A 122 -15.36 5.04 -9.76
CA HIS A 122 -15.22 5.95 -8.62
C HIS A 122 -15.23 5.19 -7.28
N LYS A 123 -16.16 4.26 -7.11
CA LYS A 123 -16.26 3.42 -5.90
C LYS A 123 -14.99 2.62 -5.64
N LEU A 124 -14.42 2.01 -6.68
CA LEU A 124 -13.17 1.25 -6.58
C LEU A 124 -11.98 2.15 -6.24
N MET A 125 -11.90 3.34 -6.84
CA MET A 125 -10.85 4.31 -6.51
C MET A 125 -10.92 4.78 -5.06
N VAL A 126 -12.12 4.97 -4.51
CA VAL A 126 -12.31 5.26 -3.07
C VAL A 126 -11.80 4.11 -2.21
N PHE A 127 -12.05 2.86 -2.58
CA PHE A 127 -11.54 1.71 -1.85
C PHE A 127 -10.02 1.60 -1.89
N PHE A 128 -9.39 1.83 -3.06
CA PHE A 128 -7.93 1.90 -3.18
C PHE A 128 -7.34 2.95 -2.26
N ARG A 129 -7.87 4.19 -2.31
CA ARG A 129 -7.39 5.31 -1.48
C ARG A 129 -7.58 5.03 0.01
N THR A 130 -8.69 4.41 0.39
CA THR A 130 -8.95 4.04 1.78
C THR A 130 -7.95 3.00 2.28
N ALA A 131 -7.67 1.96 1.49
CA ALA A 131 -6.67 0.96 1.84
C ALA A 131 -5.26 1.57 1.95
N GLN A 132 -4.87 2.39 0.96
CA GLN A 132 -3.61 3.14 0.99
C GLN A 132 -3.51 4.03 2.24
N GLY A 133 -4.56 4.79 2.56
CA GLY A 133 -4.62 5.65 3.74
C GLY A 133 -4.46 4.88 5.06
N ILE A 134 -5.03 3.67 5.16
CA ILE A 134 -4.82 2.80 6.33
C ILE A 134 -3.34 2.43 6.46
N CYS A 135 -2.64 2.06 5.37
CA CYS A 135 -1.19 1.82 5.41
C CYS A 135 -0.42 3.05 5.92
N VAL A 136 -0.71 4.23 5.36
CA VAL A 136 -0.05 5.48 5.79
C VAL A 136 -0.28 5.73 7.28
N LEU A 137 -1.52 5.59 7.77
CA LEU A 137 -1.81 5.75 9.20
C LEU A 137 -1.07 4.72 10.07
N ARG A 138 -0.92 3.48 9.61
CA ARG A 138 -0.19 2.43 10.34
C ARG A 138 1.31 2.66 10.38
N ILE A 139 1.88 3.23 9.31
CA ILE A 139 3.27 3.68 9.22
C ILE A 139 3.51 4.86 10.16
N LEU A 140 2.63 5.87 10.12
CA LEU A 140 2.78 7.09 10.92
C LEU A 140 2.41 6.90 12.39
N LYS A 141 1.61 5.90 12.75
CA LYS A 141 1.34 5.50 14.16
C LYS A 141 2.23 4.36 14.63
N GLY A 142 3.21 3.94 13.82
CA GLY A 142 4.33 3.08 14.26
C GLY A 142 5.24 3.86 15.18
#